data_AF-A0A975F8Z3-F1
#
_entry.id   AF-A0A975F8Z3-F1
#
_cell.length_a   1.000
_cell.length_b   1.000
_cell.length_c   1.000
_cell.angle_alpha   90.00
_cell.angle_beta   90.00
_cell.angle_gamma   90.00
#
_symmetry.space_group_name_H-M   'P 1'
#
loop_
_entity.id
_entity.type
_entity.pdbx_description
1 polymer ?
#
loop_
_entity_poly.entity_id
_entity_poly.type
_entity_poly.pdbx_seq_one_letter_code
_entity_poly.pdbx_strand_id
1 'polypeptide(L)' 'MFYDSLADLLHLLSEKLQRDANADLARQRFKLGGHLKECSLHLERASHEIQQAWQICEPHVPLEYQRVTSQNAPASQQ' A
#
# COMPACT_ATOMS: atom_id res chain seq x y z
N MET A 1 14.84 -0.42 2.22
CA MET A 1 13.38 -0.49 2.00
C MET A 1 13.01 0.82 1.35
N PHE A 2 12.56 0.77 0.11
CA PHE A 2 12.18 1.96 -0.64
C PHE A 2 10.75 2.33 -0.28
N TYR A 3 10.45 3.63 -0.24
CA TYR A 3 9.15 4.12 0.20
C TYR A 3 8.03 3.74 -0.78
N ASP A 4 8.35 3.47 -2.05
CA ASP A 4 7.43 2.90 -3.05
C ASP A 4 6.82 1.57 -2.58
N SER A 5 7.65 0.62 -2.15
CA SER A 5 7.25 -0.72 -1.73
C SER A 5 6.44 -0.66 -0.43
N LEU A 6 6.71 0.33 0.42
CA LEU A 6 5.90 0.60 1.61
C LEU A 6 4.54 1.19 1.24
N ALA A 7 4.50 2.15 0.30
CA ALA A 7 3.25 2.72 -0.21
C ALA A 7 2.35 1.62 -0.83
N ASP A 8 2.93 0.75 -1.66
CA ASP A 8 2.24 -0.39 -2.26
C ASP A 8 1.68 -1.35 -1.19
N LEU A 9 2.50 -1.71 -0.20
CA LEU A 9 2.06 -2.58 0.90
C LEU A 9 0.87 -1.97 1.66
N LEU A 10 0.94 -0.68 1.98
CA LEU A 10 -0.11 0.01 2.71
C LEU A 10 -1.41 0.10 1.90
N HIS A 11 -1.30 0.31 0.59
CA HIS A 11 -2.46 0.31 -0.32
C HIS A 11 -3.12 -1.07 -0.40
N LEU A 12 -2.33 -2.13 -0.60
CA LEU A 12 -2.86 -3.51 -0.64
C LEU A 12 -3.53 -3.89 0.68
N LEU A 13 -2.96 -3.45 1.81
CA LEU A 13 -3.56 -3.66 3.12
C LEU A 13 -4.86 -2.85 3.29
N SER A 14 -4.89 -1.58 2.85
CA SER A 14 -6.11 -0.76 2.93
C SER A 14 -7.26 -1.38 2.14
N GLU A 15 -7.00 -1.86 0.93
CA GLU A 15 -8.02 -2.54 0.13
C GLU A 15 -8.56 -3.80 0.81
N LYS A 16 -7.67 -4.61 1.41
CA LYS A 16 -8.08 -5.82 2.13
C LYS A 16 -8.99 -5.46 3.30
N LEU A 17 -8.60 -4.50 4.12
CA LEU A 17 -9.40 -4.05 5.26
C LEU A 17 -10.73 -3.45 4.83
N GLN A 18 -10.76 -2.73 3.70
CA GLN A 18 -12.01 -2.19 3.15
C GLN A 18 -12.98 -3.30 2.73
N ARG A 19 -12.48 -4.39 2.12
CA ARG A 19 -13.29 -5.56 1.78
C ARG A 19 -13.82 -6.27 3.03
N ASP A 20 -12.96 -6.48 4.03
CA ASP A 20 -13.33 -7.12 5.30
C ASP A 20 -14.36 -6.26 6.07
N ALA A 21 -14.17 -4.93 6.11
CA ALA A 21 -15.11 -3.97 6.66
C ALA A 21 -16.49 -4.08 6.01
N ASN A 22 -16.56 -4.10 4.67
CA ASN A 22 -17.81 -4.24 3.94
C ASN A 22 -18.51 -5.57 4.25
N ALA A 23 -17.75 -6.67 4.36
CA ALA A 23 -18.30 -7.97 4.72
C ALA A 23 -18.90 -7.98 6.14
N ASP A 24 -18.26 -7.34 7.11
CA ASP A 24 -18.79 -7.25 8.48
C ASP A 24 -19.96 -6.27 8.62
N LEU A 25 -19.96 -5.15 7.87
CA LEU A 25 -21.10 -4.24 7.79
C LEU A 25 -22.33 -4.94 7.21
N ALA A 26 -22.17 -5.74 6.15
CA ALA A 26 -23.25 -6.54 5.56
C ALA A 26 -23.80 -7.59 6.55
N ARG A 27 -22.98 -8.07 7.49
CA ARG A 27 -23.37 -8.99 8.57
C ARG A 27 -23.88 -8.27 9.82
N GLN A 28 -24.16 -6.97 9.74
CA GLN A 28 -24.61 -6.12 10.85
C GLN A 28 -23.65 -6.02 12.04
N ARG A 29 -22.37 -6.34 11.85
CA ARG A 29 -21.31 -6.19 12.87
C ARG A 29 -20.74 -4.77 12.83
N PHE A 30 -21.61 -3.78 13.05
CA PHE A 30 -21.32 -2.38 12.73
C PHE A 30 -20.09 -1.80 13.44
N LYS A 31 -19.85 -2.16 14.71
CA LYS A 31 -18.65 -1.71 15.43
C LYS A 31 -17.37 -2.22 14.78
N LEU A 32 -17.31 -3.52 14.51
CA LEU A 32 -16.14 -4.15 13.88
C LEU A 32 -15.93 -3.61 12.46
N GLY A 33 -16.97 -3.65 11.63
CA GLY A 33 -16.91 -3.14 10.26
C GLY A 33 -16.55 -1.65 10.21
N GLY A 34 -17.06 -0.84 11.15
CA GLY A 34 -16.70 0.57 11.29
C GLY A 34 -15.22 0.77 11.61
N HIS A 35 -14.68 0.06 12.60
CA HIS A 35 -13.25 0.15 12.93
C HIS A 35 -12.35 -0.30 11.78
N LEU A 36 -12.71 -1.37 11.07
CA LEU A 36 -11.96 -1.84 9.90
C LEU A 36 -11.98 -0.82 8.76
N LYS A 37 -13.13 -0.16 8.54
CA LYS A 37 -13.28 0.91 7.54
C LYS A 37 -12.45 2.14 7.87
N GLU A 38 -12.44 2.58 9.13
CA GLU A 38 -11.59 3.70 9.54
C GLU A 38 -10.10 3.35 9.37
N CYS A 39 -9.72 2.10 9.70
CA CYS A 39 -8.35 1.63 9.49
C CYS A 39 -7.96 1.63 8.01
N SER A 40 -8.84 1.16 7.11
CA SER A 40 -8.56 1.19 5.67
C SER A 40 -8.36 2.61 5.17
N LEU A 41 -9.18 3.58 5.59
CA LEU A 41 -9.03 4.99 5.20
C LEU A 41 -7.70 5.58 5.67
N HIS A 42 -7.26 5.28 6.89
CA HIS A 42 -5.98 5.76 7.39
C HIS A 42 -4.79 5.16 6.63
N LEU A 43 -4.85 3.87 6.28
CA LEU A 43 -3.79 3.20 5.51
C LEU A 43 -3.73 3.69 4.06
N GLU A 44 -4.89 3.91 3.43
CA GLU A 44 -4.96 4.48 2.08
C GLU A 44 -4.33 5.87 2.05
N ARG A 45 -4.66 6.71 3.04
CA ARG A 45 -4.02 8.02 3.19
C ARG A 45 -2.52 7.90 3.44
N ALA A 46 -2.09 7.01 4.34
CA ALA A 46 -0.67 6.81 4.62
C ALA A 46 0.10 6.35 3.39
N SER A 47 -0.46 5.44 2.60
CA SER A 47 0.09 5.01 1.32
C SER A 47 0.31 6.19 0.38
N HIS A 48 -0.71 7.05 0.22
CA HIS A 48 -0.61 8.24 -0.63
C HIS A 48 0.49 9.21 -0.17
N GLU A 49 0.53 9.55 1.12
CA GLU A 49 1.53 10.47 1.67
C GLU A 49 2.95 9.92 1.54
N ILE A 50 3.13 8.60 1.74
CA ILE A 50 4.43 7.93 1.57
C ILE A 50 4.85 7.91 0.09
N GLN A 51 3.91 7.69 -0.84
CA GLN A 51 4.19 7.77 -2.27
C GLN A 51 4.62 9.18 -2.68
N GLN A 52 3.98 10.22 -2.14
CA GLN A 52 4.40 11.61 -2.36
C GLN A 52 5.79 11.88 -1.79
N ALA A 53 6.08 11.39 -0.58
CA ALA A 53 7.40 11.49 0.03
C ALA A 53 8.48 10.77 -0.81
N TRP A 54 8.16 9.61 -1.38
CA TRP A 54 9.05 8.88 -2.30
C TRP A 54 9.35 9.70 -3.55
N GLN A 55 8.35 10.28 -4.21
CA GLN A 55 8.56 11.11 -5.41
C GLN A 55 9.48 12.30 -5.16
N ILE A 56 9.49 12.84 -3.93
CA ILE A 56 10.39 13.93 -3.54
C ILE A 56 11.82 13.41 -3.33
N CYS A 57 12.00 12.26 -2.68
CA CYS A 57 13.33 11.79 -2.30
C CYS A 57 14.00 10.88 -3.35
N GLU A 58 13.23 10.20 -4.20
CA GLU A 58 13.71 9.27 -5.24
C GLU A 58 14.82 9.87 -6.11
N PRO A 59 14.72 11.12 -6.62
CA PRO A 59 15.78 11.70 -7.45
C PRO A 59 17.10 11.90 -6.72
N HIS A 60 17.08 11.87 -5.38
CA HIS A 60 18.24 12.02 -4.51
C HIS A 60 18.78 10.69 -3.99
N VAL A 61 18.12 9.56 -4.29
CA VAL A 61 18.59 8.23 -3.91
C VAL A 61 19.69 7.79 -4.89
N PRO A 62 20.89 7.40 -4.39
CA PRO A 62 21.98 7.01 -5.28
C PRO A 62 21.62 5.81 -6.17
N LEU A 63 22.05 5.84 -7.44
CA LEU A 63 21.74 4.83 -8.46
C LEU A 63 22.17 3.41 -8.06
N GLU A 64 23.20 3.26 -7.23
CA GLU A 64 23.63 1.96 -6.68
C GLU A 64 22.54 1.26 -5.84
N TYR A 65 21.61 2.01 -5.26
CA TYR A 65 20.47 1.48 -4.52
C TYR A 65 19.27 1.15 -5.44
N GLN A 66 19.17 1.75 -6.63
CA GLN A 66 18.06 1.49 -7.57
C GLN A 66 18.15 0.11 -8.27
N ARG A 67 19.31 -0.55 -8.29
CA ARG A 67 19.55 -1.78 -9.08
C ARG A 67 18.84 -3.05 -8.58
N VAL A 68 18.29 -3.06 -7.37
CA VAL A 68 17.64 -4.25 -6.79
C VAL A 68 16.17 -4.40 -7.23
N THR A 69 15.54 -3.36 -7.77
CA THR A 69 14.11 -3.36 -8.11
C THR A 69 13.78 -3.91 -9.51
N SER A 70 14.75 -3.88 -10.45
CA SER A 70 14.52 -4.30 -11.85
C SER A 70 14.73 -5.81 -12.11
N GLN A 71 15.28 -6.57 -11.16
CA GLN A 71 15.58 -8.01 -11.36
C GLN A 71 14.42 -8.96 -11.02
N ASN A 72 13.28 -8.44 -10.53
CA ASN A 72 12.10 -9.25 -10.18
C ASN A 72 10.96 -9.18 -11.22
N ALA A 73 11.20 -8.59 -12.40
CA ALA A 73 10.24 -8.74 -13.51
C ALA A 73 10.25 -10.21 -13.97
N PRO A 74 9.08 -10.90 -14.03
CA PRO A 74 9.06 -12.27 -14.53
C PRO A 74 9.53 -12.26 -15.98
N ALA A 75 10.55 -13.08 -16.27
CA ALA A 75 11.00 -13.33 -17.63
C ALA A 75 9.77 -13.73 -18.46
N SER A 76 9.41 -12.89 -19.43
CA SER A 76 8.44 -13.24 -20.45
C SER A 76 9.03 -14.43 -21.23
N GLN A 77 8.52 -15.62 -20.95
CA GLN A 77 8.88 -16.83 -21.70
C GLN A 77 8.40 -16.63 -23.14
N GLN A 78 9.36 -16.60 -24.07
CA GLN A 78 9.14 -16.77 -25.51
C GLN A 78 8.95 -18.24 -25.84
#